data_AF-D7NGH1-F1
#
_entry.id   AF-D7NGH1-F1
#
_cell.length_a   1.000
_cell.length_b   1.000
_cell.length_c   1.000
_cell.angle_alpha   90.00
_cell.angle_beta   90.00
_cell.angle_gamma   90.00
#
_symmetry.space_group_name_H-M   'P 1'
#
loop_
_entity.id
_entity.type
_entity.pdbx_description
1 polymer ?
#
loop_
_entity_poly.entity_id
_entity_poly.type
_entity_poly.pdbx_seq_one_letter_code
_entity_poly.pdbx_strand_id
1 'polypeptide(L)'
;RACIVWATTAASSAGKAGIKAGVKVAAKSATKIATKQAGKSGLKTAIKLTAKGAKKAFCESIDKIVGKASTGHVCVFACFPAGTKINTAFGLKNIEDIKAGDRVWSYDELTGETGLQDIVRTMVCESDHTVELYTEEEIIETTAEHPFLTENGWKDAADLQIGDRIKSRNEEDIEIKDVKFSYKPRKVYNFEVSNWHTYFVGALQWLVHNAKKCLSKLPQQIHHFATNKSKKYTKHFKRIANKLKLDLNGSWNKEALPHRGRHPYKYHDWVLKRMRIASKKAGKDQEKFLNLFEKDIKAEVRKNPELLRKSGWEK
;
A
#
# COMPACT_ATOMS: atom_id res chain seq x y z
N ARG A 1 28.86 -37.13 34.45
CA ARG A 1 27.49 -37.70 34.58
C ARG A 1 26.57 -36.88 33.67
N ALA A 2 25.90 -37.36 32.64
CA ALA A 2 25.99 -38.53 31.77
C ALA A 2 25.31 -38.11 30.45
N CYS A 3 25.80 -38.65 29.34
CA CYS A 3 25.29 -38.52 27.97
C CYS A 3 24.26 -39.66 27.70
N ILE A 4 23.79 -39.77 26.43
CA ILE A 4 23.04 -40.87 25.76
C ILE A 4 21.53 -40.54 25.58
N VAL A 5 20.94 -40.33 24.38
CA VAL A 5 20.93 -40.95 23.02
C VAL A 5 19.68 -41.85 22.80
N TRP A 6 18.87 -41.43 21.81
CA TRP A 6 18.02 -42.16 20.83
C TRP A 6 17.10 -43.33 21.26
N ALA A 7 15.84 -43.29 20.82
CA ALA A 7 15.33 -44.09 19.68
C ALA A 7 13.80 -44.08 19.58
N THR A 8 13.35 -44.02 18.32
CA THR A 8 12.00 -44.20 17.76
C THR A 8 11.39 -45.58 18.02
N THR A 9 10.05 -45.71 17.91
CA THR A 9 9.34 -46.63 16.97
C THR A 9 7.81 -46.41 17.04
N ALA A 10 7.22 -46.25 15.85
CA ALA A 10 5.94 -46.72 15.26
C ALA A 10 4.84 -47.35 16.15
N ALA A 11 3.57 -47.51 15.75
CA ALA A 11 2.63 -46.99 14.74
C ALA A 11 1.31 -47.76 14.97
N SER A 12 0.26 -47.42 14.19
CA SER A 12 -1.04 -48.11 14.03
C SER A 12 -2.07 -47.83 15.14
N SER A 13 -3.37 -47.63 14.89
CA SER A 13 -4.18 -47.40 13.69
C SER A 13 -5.61 -47.12 14.16
N ALA A 14 -6.30 -46.21 13.45
CA ALA A 14 -7.75 -46.12 13.26
C ALA A 14 -8.69 -45.79 14.44
N GLY A 15 -9.54 -44.75 14.25
CA GLY A 15 -10.88 -44.70 14.86
C GLY A 15 -11.45 -43.32 15.26
N LYS A 16 -11.96 -42.56 14.28
CA LYS A 16 -13.04 -41.53 14.31
C LYS A 16 -13.46 -40.91 15.67
N ALA A 17 -13.37 -39.57 15.80
CA ALA A 17 -14.50 -38.68 16.15
C ALA A 17 -14.07 -37.20 16.36
N GLY A 18 -14.77 -36.28 15.69
CA GLY A 18 -15.18 -34.99 16.28
C GLY A 18 -14.13 -33.90 16.54
N ILE A 19 -13.76 -33.13 15.51
CA ILE A 19 -13.30 -31.74 15.69
C ILE A 19 -14.51 -30.83 15.52
N LYS A 20 -14.92 -30.13 16.59
CA LYS A 20 -15.50 -28.77 16.50
C LYS A 20 -15.72 -28.07 17.84
N ALA A 21 -15.32 -26.80 17.82
CA ALA A 21 -15.80 -25.62 18.55
C ALA A 21 -14.87 -25.09 19.66
N GLY A 22 -14.48 -23.81 19.69
CA GLY A 22 -15.15 -22.66 19.07
C GLY A 22 -14.24 -21.48 18.70
N VAL A 23 -14.45 -21.00 17.46
CA VAL A 23 -14.39 -19.59 17.06
C VAL A 23 -15.76 -19.26 16.45
N LYS A 24 -16.45 -18.24 16.99
CA LYS A 24 -17.66 -17.60 16.45
C LYS A 24 -17.75 -16.25 17.19
N VAL A 25 -17.90 -15.08 16.59
CA VAL A 25 -18.86 -14.56 15.58
C VAL A 25 -18.22 -13.26 15.04
N ALA A 26 -18.18 -12.94 13.74
CA ALA A 26 -19.31 -12.43 12.99
C ALA A 26 -19.13 -12.53 11.46
N ALA A 27 -20.02 -13.29 10.83
CA ALA A 27 -20.33 -13.26 9.41
C ALA A 27 -21.84 -13.10 9.23
N LYS A 28 -22.28 -12.02 8.58
CA LYS A 28 -23.52 -11.83 7.80
C LYS A 28 -23.15 -10.67 6.85
N SER A 29 -23.12 -10.76 5.53
CA SER A 29 -24.08 -11.35 4.60
C SER A 29 -23.54 -11.15 3.16
N ALA A 30 -23.37 -12.21 2.38
CA ALA A 30 -23.37 -12.16 0.90
C ALA A 30 -23.32 -13.58 0.32
N THR A 31 -24.44 -14.31 0.33
CA THR A 31 -24.61 -15.46 -0.57
C THR A 31 -26.08 -15.65 -0.88
N LYS A 32 -26.48 -15.19 -2.07
CA LYS A 32 -27.58 -15.79 -2.83
C LYS A 32 -27.38 -15.42 -4.30
N ILE A 33 -27.69 -16.40 -5.17
CA ILE A 33 -27.60 -16.38 -6.65
C ILE A 33 -26.18 -16.74 -7.13
N ALA A 34 -25.90 -17.82 -7.88
CA ALA A 34 -26.71 -18.90 -8.43
C ALA A 34 -25.77 -20.07 -8.79
N THR A 35 -26.21 -21.31 -8.57
CA THR A 35 -25.66 -22.49 -9.24
C THR A 35 -26.82 -23.41 -9.64
N LYS A 36 -27.18 -23.39 -10.92
CA LYS A 36 -27.75 -24.52 -11.68
C LYS A 36 -27.89 -24.11 -13.14
N GLN A 37 -26.90 -24.44 -13.97
CA GLN A 37 -27.07 -25.27 -15.18
C GLN A 37 -25.74 -25.38 -15.94
N ALA A 38 -25.47 -26.60 -16.36
CA ALA A 38 -24.31 -26.99 -17.14
C ALA A 38 -24.39 -26.52 -18.59
N GLY A 39 -23.25 -26.25 -19.20
CA GLY A 39 -23.12 -26.01 -20.64
C GLY A 39 -21.64 -25.95 -21.03
N LYS A 40 -21.15 -27.02 -21.66
CA LYS A 40 -19.81 -27.10 -22.27
C LYS A 40 -19.72 -26.09 -23.42
N SER A 41 -19.19 -24.90 -23.17
CA SER A 41 -18.55 -24.00 -24.16
C SER A 41 -18.16 -22.71 -23.45
N GLY A 42 -16.88 -22.33 -23.46
CA GLY A 42 -16.44 -20.99 -23.07
C GLY A 42 -15.43 -20.90 -21.92
N LEU A 43 -14.29 -21.60 -22.02
CA LEU A 43 -13.14 -21.45 -21.09
C LEU A 43 -12.34 -20.14 -21.30
N LYS A 44 -12.87 -19.11 -21.97
CA LYS A 44 -12.09 -17.88 -22.27
C LYS A 44 -12.54 -16.56 -21.62
N THR A 45 -13.53 -16.54 -20.72
CA THR A 45 -14.04 -15.25 -20.18
C THR A 45 -14.33 -15.24 -18.68
N ALA A 46 -13.68 -16.07 -17.87
CA ALA A 46 -13.89 -16.11 -16.41
C ALA A 46 -12.67 -15.70 -15.54
N ILE A 47 -11.59 -15.17 -16.15
CA ILE A 47 -10.37 -14.75 -15.41
C ILE A 47 -10.42 -13.27 -14.98
N LYS A 48 -11.37 -12.46 -15.47
CA LYS A 48 -11.30 -10.99 -15.32
C LYS A 48 -11.97 -10.39 -14.07
N LEU A 49 -12.43 -11.18 -13.09
CA LEU A 49 -13.35 -10.66 -12.05
C LEU A 49 -13.02 -10.91 -10.58
N THR A 50 -11.84 -11.41 -10.20
CA THR A 50 -11.47 -11.55 -8.77
C THR A 50 -10.24 -10.75 -8.31
N ALA A 51 -9.56 -9.99 -9.18
CA ALA A 51 -8.41 -9.15 -8.79
C ALA A 51 -8.78 -7.83 -8.08
N LYS A 52 -10.04 -7.37 -8.18
CA LYS A 52 -10.45 -6.03 -7.69
C LYS A 52 -10.98 -6.03 -6.25
N GLY A 53 -11.42 -7.19 -5.75
CA GLY A 53 -11.99 -7.34 -4.40
C GLY A 53 -10.94 -7.44 -3.30
N ALA A 54 -9.89 -8.23 -3.53
CA ALA A 54 -8.81 -8.45 -2.56
C ALA A 54 -7.98 -7.18 -2.27
N LYS A 55 -7.76 -6.32 -3.29
CA LYS A 55 -7.12 -5.01 -3.13
C LYS A 55 -7.79 -4.10 -2.08
N LYS A 56 -9.09 -4.25 -1.86
CA LYS A 56 -9.87 -3.34 -1.00
C LYS A 56 -9.75 -3.68 0.49
N ALA A 57 -9.61 -4.96 0.84
CA ALA A 57 -9.52 -5.39 2.24
C ALA A 57 -8.11 -5.24 2.82
N PHE A 58 -7.07 -5.42 2.00
CA PHE A 58 -5.67 -5.28 2.43
C PHE A 58 -5.28 -3.81 2.75
N CYS A 59 -5.93 -2.84 2.10
CA CYS A 59 -5.72 -1.41 2.37
C CYS A 59 -6.34 -0.94 3.70
N GLU A 60 -7.34 -1.63 4.25
CA GLU A 60 -8.07 -1.16 5.45
C GLU A 60 -7.24 -1.26 6.74
N SER A 61 -6.19 -2.10 6.77
CA SER A 61 -5.28 -2.18 7.92
C SER A 61 -4.26 -1.02 7.96
N ILE A 62 -3.84 -0.53 6.79
CA ILE A 62 -2.95 0.64 6.68
C ILE A 62 -3.69 1.92 7.08
N ASP A 63 -4.98 2.06 6.73
CA ASP A 63 -5.79 3.22 7.14
C ASP A 63 -5.90 3.36 8.67
N LYS A 64 -5.73 2.27 9.43
CA LYS A 64 -5.77 2.27 10.90
C LYS A 64 -4.40 2.58 11.53
N ILE A 65 -3.30 2.26 10.84
CA ILE A 65 -1.93 2.53 11.30
C ILE A 65 -1.49 3.96 10.92
N VAL A 66 -1.97 4.50 9.79
CA VAL A 66 -1.66 5.88 9.31
C VAL A 66 -2.43 6.95 10.09
N GLY A 67 -3.38 6.57 10.93
CA GLY A 67 -4.18 7.50 11.76
C GLY A 67 -3.38 8.22 12.85
N LYS A 68 -2.15 7.80 13.14
CA LYS A 68 -1.27 8.47 14.11
C LYS A 68 0.16 8.51 13.54
N ALA A 69 0.59 9.72 13.19
CA ALA A 69 1.95 10.08 12.80
C ALA A 69 2.51 9.45 11.50
N SER A 70 2.13 10.02 10.36
CA SER A 70 3.14 10.43 9.37
C SER A 70 2.57 11.48 8.43
N THR A 71 3.16 12.68 8.48
CA THR A 71 3.27 13.59 7.34
C THR A 71 3.67 12.76 6.11
N GLY A 72 2.80 12.80 5.10
CA GLY A 72 2.59 11.67 4.22
C GLY A 72 3.79 11.21 3.41
N HIS A 73 4.29 10.02 3.73
CA HIS A 73 4.83 9.04 2.79
C HIS A 73 4.46 7.66 3.37
N VAL A 74 3.62 6.89 2.67
CA VAL A 74 3.33 5.49 3.02
C VAL A 74 3.78 4.66 1.84
N CYS A 75 5.01 4.19 1.94
CA CYS A 75 5.69 3.31 1.01
C CYS A 75 5.65 1.91 1.60
N VAL A 76 4.73 1.05 1.15
CA VAL A 76 4.78 -0.38 1.51
C VAL A 76 4.20 -1.19 0.36
N PHE A 77 5.07 -1.73 -0.50
CA PHE A 77 4.74 -2.91 -1.34
C PHE A 77 5.99 -3.78 -1.60
N ALA A 78 7.21 -3.25 -1.46
CA ALA A 78 8.44 -4.03 -1.47
C ALA A 78 8.68 -4.67 -0.09
N CYS A 79 8.66 -5.99 0.02
CA CYS A 79 8.92 -6.74 1.26
C CYS A 79 9.71 -8.03 0.99
N PHE A 80 10.23 -8.66 2.03
CA PHE A 80 10.87 -9.98 1.98
C PHE A 80 10.23 -10.97 2.97
N PRO A 81 10.19 -12.28 2.69
CA PRO A 81 9.73 -13.28 3.64
C PRO A 81 10.69 -13.42 4.84
N ALA A 82 10.23 -14.12 5.88
CA ALA A 82 11.09 -14.48 7.02
C ALA A 82 12.32 -15.28 6.55
N GLY A 83 13.45 -15.07 7.22
CA GLY A 83 14.73 -15.73 6.94
C GLY A 83 15.63 -14.98 5.96
N THR A 84 15.12 -13.99 5.22
CA THR A 84 15.95 -13.16 4.34
C THR A 84 17.01 -12.43 5.15
N LYS A 85 18.28 -12.56 4.73
CA LYS A 85 19.43 -11.95 5.40
C LYS A 85 19.59 -10.49 4.99
N ILE A 86 19.81 -9.63 5.98
CA ILE A 86 20.05 -8.19 5.83
C ILE A 86 21.46 -7.87 6.30
N ASN A 87 22.19 -7.05 5.54
CA ASN A 87 23.56 -6.65 5.88
C ASN A 87 23.56 -5.52 6.93
N THR A 88 23.78 -5.88 8.19
CA THR A 88 23.81 -4.93 9.32
C THR A 88 25.23 -4.53 9.72
N ALA A 89 25.36 -3.56 10.61
CA ALA A 89 26.66 -3.18 11.21
C ALA A 89 27.37 -4.36 11.91
N PHE A 90 26.63 -5.38 12.35
CA PHE A 90 27.17 -6.56 13.05
C PHE A 90 27.13 -7.83 12.20
N GLY A 91 26.98 -7.70 10.87
CA GLY A 91 26.89 -8.81 9.93
C GLY A 91 25.46 -9.14 9.52
N LEU A 92 25.23 -10.37 9.10
CA LEU A 92 23.93 -10.79 8.55
C LEU A 92 22.90 -11.06 9.65
N LYS A 93 21.73 -10.44 9.52
CA LYS A 93 20.60 -10.61 10.44
C LYS A 93 19.32 -10.95 9.67
N ASN A 94 18.46 -11.80 10.21
CA ASN A 94 17.18 -12.08 9.54
C ASN A 94 16.27 -10.85 9.57
N ILE A 95 15.51 -10.64 8.51
CA ILE A 95 14.65 -9.47 8.37
C ILE A 95 13.56 -9.38 9.47
N GLU A 96 13.03 -10.50 9.93
CA GLU A 96 12.03 -10.56 11.00
C GLU A 96 12.59 -10.17 12.38
N ASP A 97 13.91 -10.23 12.55
CA ASP A 97 14.61 -9.92 13.80
C ASP A 97 15.10 -8.46 13.86
N ILE A 98 15.01 -7.73 12.74
CA ILE A 98 15.40 -6.33 12.62
C ILE A 98 14.51 -5.44 13.49
N LYS A 99 15.10 -4.44 14.14
CA LYS A 99 14.42 -3.50 15.04
C LYS A 99 14.79 -2.05 14.70
N ALA A 100 13.92 -1.11 15.05
CA ALA A 100 14.25 0.30 14.99
C ALA A 100 15.46 0.59 15.91
N GLY A 101 16.40 1.39 15.42
CA GLY A 101 17.69 1.65 16.05
C GLY A 101 18.82 0.68 15.63
N ASP A 102 18.51 -0.42 14.94
CA ASP A 102 19.54 -1.21 14.26
C ASP A 102 20.14 -0.38 13.11
N ARG A 103 21.38 -0.70 12.72
CA ARG A 103 22.09 -0.04 11.61
C ARG A 103 22.36 -1.00 10.47
N VAL A 104 22.11 -0.56 9.24
CA VAL A 104 22.32 -1.35 8.01
C VAL A 104 23.25 -0.65 7.04
N TRP A 105 23.97 -1.44 6.27
CA TRP A 105 24.71 -0.93 5.13
C TRP A 105 23.74 -0.47 4.07
N SER A 106 24.00 0.73 3.55
CA SER A 106 23.13 1.47 2.65
C SER A 106 24.01 2.21 1.63
N TYR A 107 23.41 2.61 0.52
CA TYR A 107 24.07 3.22 -0.64
C TYR A 107 23.39 4.53 -1.00
N ASP A 108 24.17 5.61 -1.07
CA ASP A 108 23.70 6.91 -1.52
C ASP A 108 23.62 6.94 -3.05
N GLU A 109 22.42 7.04 -3.60
CA GLU A 109 22.20 7.11 -5.04
C GLU A 109 22.77 8.38 -5.68
N LEU A 110 22.93 9.47 -4.93
CA LEU A 110 23.39 10.75 -5.44
C LEU A 110 24.91 10.82 -5.52
N THR A 111 25.60 10.28 -4.51
CA THR A 111 27.06 10.36 -4.40
C THR A 111 27.77 9.06 -4.80
N GLY A 112 27.06 7.93 -4.79
CA GLY A 112 27.64 6.61 -4.99
C GLY A 112 28.35 6.03 -3.76
N GLU A 113 28.29 6.72 -2.62
CA GLU A 113 28.92 6.28 -1.38
C GLU A 113 28.14 5.16 -0.69
N THR A 114 28.86 4.33 0.07
CA THR A 114 28.27 3.29 0.91
C THR A 114 28.60 3.54 2.38
N GLY A 115 27.63 3.33 3.26
CA GLY A 115 27.73 3.68 4.68
C GLY A 115 26.62 3.10 5.53
N LEU A 116 26.78 3.19 6.85
CA LEU A 116 25.80 2.68 7.82
C LEU A 116 24.70 3.71 8.12
N GLN A 117 23.45 3.32 7.85
CA GLN A 117 22.26 4.12 8.11
C GLN A 117 21.38 3.46 9.18
N ASP A 118 20.59 4.29 9.88
CA ASP A 118 19.73 3.83 10.96
C ASP A 118 18.39 3.31 10.41
N ILE A 119 17.85 2.29 11.07
CA ILE A 119 16.50 1.82 10.81
C ILE A 119 15.53 2.60 11.70
N VAL A 120 14.61 3.33 11.08
CA VAL A 120 13.67 4.21 11.78
C VAL A 120 12.32 3.53 12.05
N ARG A 121 11.94 2.53 11.25
CA ARG A 121 10.66 1.82 11.39
C ARG A 121 10.76 0.40 10.85
N THR A 122 9.98 -0.52 11.43
CA THR A 122 9.75 -1.87 10.90
C THR A 122 8.29 -2.09 10.52
N MET A 123 8.04 -3.00 9.60
CA MET A 123 6.75 -3.25 8.97
C MET A 123 6.57 -4.74 8.73
N VAL A 124 5.35 -5.22 8.94
CA VAL A 124 4.98 -6.63 8.74
C VAL A 124 3.68 -6.67 7.96
N CYS A 125 3.63 -7.51 6.92
CA CYS A 125 2.54 -7.64 5.98
C CYS A 125 2.35 -9.11 5.59
N GLU A 126 1.35 -9.38 4.76
CA GLU A 126 1.16 -10.67 4.09
C GLU A 126 1.13 -10.43 2.58
N SER A 127 1.74 -11.32 1.82
CA SER A 127 1.65 -11.36 0.36
C SER A 127 1.11 -12.71 -0.07
N ASP A 128 0.23 -12.75 -1.07
CA ASP A 128 -0.29 -13.99 -1.66
C ASP A 128 0.64 -14.56 -2.75
N HIS A 129 1.65 -13.80 -3.15
CA HIS A 129 2.65 -14.21 -4.11
C HIS A 129 4.03 -13.59 -3.84
N THR A 130 5.06 -14.28 -4.28
CA THR A 130 6.47 -13.91 -4.20
C THR A 130 7.19 -14.32 -5.47
N VAL A 131 8.41 -13.80 -5.65
CA VAL A 131 9.33 -14.14 -6.73
C VAL A 131 10.62 -14.62 -6.08
N GLU A 132 11.10 -15.77 -6.51
CA GLU A 132 12.42 -16.32 -6.17
C GLU A 132 13.39 -15.97 -7.31
N LEU A 133 14.45 -15.23 -6.97
CA LEU A 133 15.54 -14.85 -7.85
C LEU A 133 16.72 -15.76 -7.57
N TYR A 134 17.21 -16.45 -8.60
CA TYR A 134 18.28 -17.42 -8.50
C TYR A 134 19.56 -16.88 -9.14
N THR A 135 20.68 -17.08 -8.45
CA THR A 135 22.04 -16.91 -8.99
C THR A 135 22.76 -18.25 -8.93
N GLU A 136 24.05 -18.28 -9.25
CA GLU A 136 24.87 -19.49 -9.10
C GLU A 136 25.08 -19.88 -7.62
N GLU A 137 25.06 -18.91 -6.71
CA GLU A 137 25.47 -19.11 -5.31
C GLU A 137 24.34 -18.85 -4.30
N GLU A 138 23.32 -18.06 -4.65
CA GLU A 138 22.31 -17.58 -3.71
C GLU A 138 20.90 -17.53 -4.33
N ILE A 139 19.89 -17.68 -3.47
CA ILE A 139 18.48 -17.51 -3.83
C ILE A 139 17.87 -16.45 -2.90
N ILE A 140 17.21 -15.45 -3.49
CA ILE A 140 16.46 -14.44 -2.76
C ILE A 140 14.99 -14.52 -3.14
N GLU A 141 14.12 -14.88 -2.18
CA GLU A 141 12.66 -14.77 -2.31
C GLU A 141 12.22 -13.36 -1.88
N THR A 142 11.36 -12.70 -2.66
CA THR A 142 10.89 -11.32 -2.41
C THR A 142 9.49 -11.08 -2.98
N THR A 143 8.86 -9.95 -2.66
CA THR A 143 7.63 -9.51 -3.34
C THR A 143 7.93 -9.09 -4.79
N ALA A 144 6.98 -9.28 -5.70
CA ALA A 144 7.13 -8.95 -7.12
C ALA A 144 7.58 -7.49 -7.39
N GLU A 145 7.14 -6.56 -6.56
CA GLU A 145 7.39 -5.11 -6.71
C GLU A 145 8.68 -4.64 -6.02
N HIS A 146 9.51 -5.55 -5.48
CA HIS A 146 10.72 -5.16 -4.76
C HIS A 146 11.79 -4.65 -5.75
N PRO A 147 12.27 -3.40 -5.62
CA PRO A 147 13.23 -2.84 -6.56
C PRO A 147 14.68 -3.29 -6.26
N PHE A 148 15.38 -3.71 -7.31
CA PHE A 148 16.81 -4.02 -7.34
C PHE A 148 17.53 -3.05 -8.28
N LEU A 149 18.73 -2.60 -7.91
CA LEU A 149 19.50 -1.73 -8.79
C LEU A 149 20.26 -2.56 -9.81
N THR A 150 20.04 -2.30 -11.09
CA THR A 150 20.77 -2.90 -12.21
C THR A 150 21.61 -1.84 -12.94
N GLU A 151 22.43 -2.26 -13.90
CA GLU A 151 23.16 -1.35 -14.80
C GLU A 151 22.22 -0.36 -15.54
N ASN A 152 20.98 -0.77 -15.81
CA ASN A 152 19.96 0.03 -16.49
C ASN A 152 19.07 0.81 -15.50
N GLY A 153 19.45 0.87 -14.22
CA GLY A 153 18.71 1.52 -13.15
C GLY A 153 17.83 0.54 -12.35
N TRP A 154 16.91 1.10 -11.57
CA TRP A 154 16.02 0.34 -10.69
C TRP A 154 14.99 -0.48 -11.48
N LYS A 155 14.93 -1.78 -11.19
CA LYS A 155 14.01 -2.73 -11.80
C LYS A 155 13.26 -3.50 -10.71
N ASP A 156 11.97 -3.72 -10.90
CA ASP A 156 11.18 -4.52 -9.95
C ASP A 156 11.58 -6.01 -10.08
N ALA A 157 11.46 -6.77 -8.99
CA ALA A 157 11.84 -8.19 -8.96
C ALA A 157 11.13 -9.03 -10.05
N ALA A 158 9.86 -8.74 -10.32
CA ALA A 158 9.07 -9.43 -11.34
C ALA A 158 9.46 -9.05 -12.78
N ASP A 159 10.15 -7.92 -12.97
CA ASP A 159 10.63 -7.47 -14.26
C ASP A 159 12.05 -7.99 -14.55
N LEU A 160 12.79 -8.49 -13.54
CA LEU A 160 14.11 -9.07 -13.72
C LEU A 160 14.06 -10.29 -14.67
N GLN A 161 15.10 -10.41 -15.48
CA GLN A 161 15.25 -11.46 -16.49
C GLN A 161 16.62 -12.11 -16.35
N ILE A 162 16.74 -13.31 -16.91
CA ILE A 162 18.03 -14.03 -16.99
C ILE A 162 19.05 -13.14 -17.71
N GLY A 163 20.23 -13.01 -17.12
CA GLY A 163 21.31 -12.15 -17.61
C GLY A 163 21.29 -10.71 -17.08
N ASP A 164 20.23 -10.27 -16.40
CA ASP A 164 20.25 -8.99 -15.68
C ASP A 164 21.32 -9.04 -14.57
N ARG A 165 22.09 -7.95 -14.43
CA ARG A 165 23.12 -7.81 -13.40
C ARG A 165 22.66 -6.86 -12.30
N ILE A 166 22.71 -7.32 -11.05
CA ILE A 166 22.31 -6.57 -9.85
C ILE A 166 23.55 -6.02 -9.17
N LYS A 167 23.51 -4.73 -8.84
CA LYS A 167 24.61 -4.06 -8.15
C LYS A 167 24.86 -4.69 -6.79
N SER A 168 26.09 -5.11 -6.56
CA SER A 168 26.57 -5.61 -5.27
C SER A 168 27.45 -4.57 -4.58
N ARG A 169 27.54 -4.69 -3.26
CA ARG A 169 28.59 -4.01 -2.49
C ARG A 169 29.96 -4.68 -2.61
N ASN A 170 30.04 -5.96 -2.96
CA ASN A 170 31.30 -6.70 -3.08
C ASN A 170 32.05 -6.41 -4.40
N GLU A 171 31.80 -5.26 -5.03
CA GLU A 171 32.41 -4.78 -6.28
C GLU A 171 32.17 -5.62 -7.55
N GLU A 172 31.53 -6.79 -7.45
CA GLU A 172 31.10 -7.59 -8.59
C GLU A 172 29.57 -7.70 -8.68
N ASP A 173 29.01 -7.22 -9.79
CA ASP A 173 27.57 -7.27 -10.04
C ASP A 173 27.10 -8.72 -10.28
N ILE A 174 25.94 -9.04 -9.70
CA ILE A 174 25.41 -10.40 -9.56
C ILE A 174 24.46 -10.70 -10.74
N GLU A 175 24.76 -11.74 -11.51
CA GLU A 175 23.93 -12.14 -12.64
C GLU A 175 22.74 -13.02 -12.22
N ILE A 176 21.54 -12.66 -12.69
CA ILE A 176 20.33 -13.49 -12.53
C ILE A 176 20.38 -14.68 -13.48
N LYS A 177 20.26 -15.89 -12.94
CA LYS A 177 20.25 -17.16 -13.69
C LYS A 177 18.85 -17.73 -13.89
N ASP A 178 17.92 -17.45 -12.98
CA ASP A 178 16.52 -17.89 -13.09
C ASP A 178 15.58 -17.01 -12.23
N VAL A 179 14.31 -16.96 -12.61
CA VAL A 179 13.26 -16.19 -11.93
C VAL A 179 11.99 -17.04 -11.84
N LYS A 180 11.54 -17.36 -10.62
CA LYS A 180 10.36 -18.20 -10.40
C LYS A 180 9.30 -17.51 -9.56
N PHE A 181 8.07 -17.49 -10.05
CA PHE A 181 6.92 -16.99 -9.31
C PHE A 181 6.35 -18.07 -8.39
N SER A 182 6.09 -17.71 -7.14
CA SER A 182 5.41 -18.52 -6.15
C SER A 182 4.12 -17.85 -5.74
N TYR A 183 2.99 -18.56 -5.80
CA TYR A 183 1.66 -18.03 -5.46
C TYR A 183 1.17 -18.55 -4.11
N LYS A 184 2.09 -18.62 -3.15
CA LYS A 184 1.82 -19.10 -1.80
C LYS A 184 1.74 -17.89 -0.85
N PRO A 185 0.74 -17.84 0.04
CA PRO A 185 0.71 -16.83 1.09
C PRO A 185 1.97 -16.88 1.95
N ARG A 186 2.63 -15.73 2.07
CA ARG A 186 3.82 -15.51 2.90
C ARG A 186 3.58 -14.34 3.83
N LYS A 187 4.01 -14.49 5.08
CA LYS A 187 4.24 -13.34 5.96
C LYS A 187 5.53 -12.67 5.53
N VAL A 188 5.47 -11.37 5.26
CA VAL A 188 6.58 -10.59 4.71
C VAL A 188 6.89 -9.39 5.60
N TYR A 189 8.13 -8.92 5.53
CA TYR A 189 8.73 -7.92 6.39
C TYR A 189 9.38 -6.84 5.53
N ASN A 190 9.38 -5.61 6.03
CA ASN A 190 10.17 -4.52 5.48
C ASN A 190 10.51 -3.57 6.64
N PHE A 191 11.44 -2.67 6.41
CA PHE A 191 11.80 -1.60 7.34
C PHE A 191 12.03 -0.31 6.57
N GLU A 192 12.33 0.77 7.28
CA GLU A 192 12.65 2.07 6.69
C GLU A 192 14.05 2.46 7.13
N VAL A 193 14.95 2.65 6.17
CA VAL A 193 16.31 3.16 6.37
C VAL A 193 16.29 4.68 6.27
N SER A 194 16.99 5.36 7.19
CA SER A 194 17.15 6.81 7.17
C SER A 194 17.98 7.29 5.98
N ASN A 195 17.72 8.52 5.53
CA ASN A 195 18.49 9.29 4.54
C ASN A 195 18.49 8.72 3.12
N TRP A 196 19.02 7.51 2.93
CA TRP A 196 19.29 6.94 1.60
C TRP A 196 18.25 5.95 1.13
N HIS A 197 17.46 5.38 2.05
CA HIS A 197 16.34 4.47 1.73
C HIS A 197 16.73 3.24 0.89
N THR A 198 18.01 2.87 0.87
CA THR A 198 18.54 1.67 0.23
C THR A 198 19.18 0.78 1.29
N TYR A 199 19.35 -0.50 0.98
CA TYR A 199 20.08 -1.45 1.82
C TYR A 199 20.53 -2.66 1.02
N PHE A 200 21.38 -3.49 1.63
CA PHE A 200 21.89 -4.70 1.02
C PHE A 200 21.29 -5.96 1.64
N VAL A 201 20.88 -6.90 0.79
CA VAL A 201 20.31 -8.21 1.19
C VAL A 201 21.15 -9.38 0.72
N GLY A 202 21.01 -10.51 1.40
CA GLY A 202 21.73 -11.74 1.07
C GLY A 202 23.21 -11.73 1.47
N ALA A 203 23.84 -12.89 1.28
CA ALA A 203 25.27 -13.09 1.46
C ALA A 203 26.07 -12.32 0.39
N LEU A 204 25.55 -12.22 -0.83
CA LEU A 204 26.20 -11.48 -1.92
C LEU A 204 25.92 -9.97 -1.88
N GLN A 205 25.18 -9.47 -0.88
CA GLN A 205 24.96 -8.03 -0.64
C GLN A 205 24.32 -7.31 -1.85
N TRP A 206 23.13 -7.78 -2.25
CA TRP A 206 22.35 -7.27 -3.38
C TRP A 206 21.74 -5.92 -3.00
N LEU A 207 21.94 -4.90 -3.83
CA LEU A 207 21.42 -3.56 -3.56
C LEU A 207 19.93 -3.45 -3.87
N VAL A 208 19.14 -3.12 -2.85
CA VAL A 208 17.69 -2.95 -2.92
C VAL A 208 17.26 -1.62 -2.31
N HIS A 209 16.02 -1.20 -2.61
CA HIS A 209 15.45 0.02 -2.05
C HIS A 209 14.26 -0.30 -1.13
N ASN A 210 14.13 0.42 0.00
CA ASN A 210 13.02 0.30 0.95
C ASN A 210 11.62 0.45 0.32
N ALA A 211 11.49 1.09 -0.84
CA ALA A 211 10.30 1.10 -1.69
C ALA A 211 10.56 1.82 -3.02
N LYS A 212 9.75 1.54 -4.04
CA LYS A 212 9.55 2.47 -5.16
C LYS A 212 9.24 3.86 -4.62
N LYS A 213 9.70 4.92 -5.30
CA LYS A 213 9.28 6.31 -5.09
C LYS A 213 7.78 6.33 -4.80
N CYS A 214 7.43 6.53 -3.53
CA CYS A 214 6.09 6.90 -3.10
C CYS A 214 5.61 7.96 -4.08
N LEU A 215 4.39 7.81 -4.62
CA LEU A 215 3.67 8.82 -5.41
C LEU A 215 4.16 10.23 -5.02
N SER A 216 5.11 10.78 -5.80
CA SER A 216 5.75 12.07 -5.50
C SER A 216 4.75 13.21 -5.59
N LYS A 217 3.55 12.88 -6.09
CA LYS A 217 2.35 13.71 -6.20
C LYS A 217 1.17 12.86 -5.75
N LEU A 218 0.26 13.42 -4.95
CA LEU A 218 -1.00 12.74 -4.60
C LEU A 218 -1.72 12.31 -5.89
N PRO A 219 -2.44 11.18 -5.90
CA PRO A 219 -3.22 10.79 -7.06
C PRO A 219 -4.23 11.89 -7.38
N GLN A 220 -4.34 12.23 -8.66
CA GLN A 220 -5.42 13.08 -9.14
C GLN A 220 -6.72 12.27 -9.01
N GLN A 221 -7.53 12.63 -8.03
CA GLN A 221 -8.84 12.01 -7.81
C GLN A 221 -9.92 13.04 -8.11
N ILE A 222 -11.05 12.57 -8.66
CA ILE A 222 -12.23 13.42 -8.80
C ILE A 222 -12.73 13.74 -7.39
N HIS A 223 -12.44 14.96 -6.96
CA HIS A 223 -12.86 15.54 -5.70
C HIS A 223 -14.30 16.02 -5.78
N HIS A 224 -15.11 15.72 -4.77
CA HIS A 224 -16.42 16.33 -4.56
C HIS A 224 -16.32 17.36 -3.44
N PHE A 225 -16.38 18.65 -3.78
CA PHE A 225 -16.30 19.73 -2.79
C PHE A 225 -17.44 19.61 -1.76
N ALA A 226 -18.68 19.55 -2.25
CA ALA A 226 -19.85 19.18 -1.48
C ALA A 226 -20.08 17.67 -1.58
N THR A 227 -19.85 16.94 -0.49
CA THR A 227 -19.96 15.48 -0.50
C THR A 227 -21.40 14.99 -0.72
N ASN A 228 -21.54 13.94 -1.53
CA ASN A 228 -22.77 13.18 -1.74
C ASN A 228 -22.80 11.84 -0.98
N LYS A 229 -21.70 11.47 -0.30
CA LYS A 229 -21.53 10.16 0.36
C LYS A 229 -21.49 10.22 1.89
N SER A 230 -21.63 11.41 2.50
CA SER A 230 -21.61 11.56 3.95
C SER A 230 -23.00 11.45 4.58
N LYS A 231 -23.16 10.53 5.54
CA LYS A 231 -24.41 10.42 6.34
C LYS A 231 -24.80 11.73 7.02
N LYS A 232 -23.80 12.51 7.47
CA LYS A 232 -24.01 13.79 8.18
C LYS A 232 -24.27 14.95 7.22
N TYR A 233 -23.48 15.08 6.15
CA TYR A 233 -23.46 16.31 5.35
C TYR A 233 -24.28 16.27 4.06
N THR A 234 -24.47 15.09 3.45
CA THR A 234 -25.13 14.98 2.12
C THR A 234 -26.50 15.65 2.10
N LYS A 235 -27.30 15.48 3.16
CA LYS A 235 -28.65 16.09 3.23
C LYS A 235 -28.61 17.62 3.19
N HIS A 236 -27.61 18.24 3.83
CA HIS A 236 -27.48 19.69 3.86
C HIS A 236 -27.04 20.25 2.51
N PHE A 237 -26.05 19.61 1.88
CA PHE A 237 -25.60 20.00 0.54
C PHE A 237 -26.71 19.82 -0.50
N LYS A 238 -27.44 18.70 -0.44
CA LYS A 238 -28.54 18.42 -1.38
C LYS A 238 -29.65 19.45 -1.27
N ARG A 239 -29.96 19.95 -0.07
CA ARG A 239 -30.97 21.00 0.13
C ARG A 239 -30.61 22.30 -0.60
N ILE A 240 -29.34 22.71 -0.54
CA ILE A 240 -28.88 23.94 -1.21
C ILE A 240 -28.83 23.72 -2.73
N ALA A 241 -28.29 22.58 -3.18
CA ALA A 241 -28.20 22.26 -4.60
C ALA A 241 -29.59 22.17 -5.25
N ASN A 242 -30.54 21.48 -4.61
CA ASN A 242 -31.92 21.38 -5.09
C ASN A 242 -32.62 22.74 -5.21
N LYS A 243 -32.38 23.68 -4.28
CA LYS A 243 -32.93 25.06 -4.35
C LYS A 243 -32.53 25.76 -5.65
N LEU A 244 -31.35 25.44 -6.16
CA LEU A 244 -30.77 26.00 -7.39
C LEU A 244 -30.90 25.04 -8.58
N LYS A 245 -31.69 23.96 -8.45
CA LYS A 245 -31.87 22.90 -9.47
C LYS A 245 -30.54 22.26 -9.95
N LEU A 246 -29.55 22.20 -9.05
CA LEU A 246 -28.24 21.59 -9.32
C LEU A 246 -28.17 20.15 -8.79
N ASP A 247 -27.54 19.26 -9.55
CA ASP A 247 -27.16 17.92 -9.08
C ASP A 247 -25.78 17.95 -8.41
N LEU A 248 -25.64 17.38 -7.21
CA LEU A 248 -24.34 17.24 -6.52
C LEU A 248 -23.35 16.36 -7.29
N ASN A 249 -23.81 15.53 -8.22
CA ASN A 249 -22.94 14.80 -9.15
C ASN A 249 -22.56 15.61 -10.39
N GLY A 250 -23.05 16.83 -10.55
CA GLY A 250 -22.71 17.71 -11.67
C GLY A 250 -21.24 18.11 -11.67
N SER A 251 -20.74 18.49 -12.85
CA SER A 251 -19.35 18.93 -13.05
C SER A 251 -18.98 20.15 -12.20
N TRP A 252 -19.94 21.04 -11.90
CA TRP A 252 -19.70 22.21 -11.05
C TRP A 252 -19.15 21.88 -9.65
N ASN A 253 -19.49 20.71 -9.12
CA ASN A 253 -19.10 20.24 -7.79
C ASN A 253 -17.92 19.24 -7.83
N LYS A 254 -17.36 18.98 -9.02
CA LYS A 254 -16.32 17.97 -9.24
C LYS A 254 -15.09 18.59 -9.86
N GLU A 255 -13.93 18.17 -9.38
CA GLU A 255 -12.66 18.58 -9.98
C GLU A 255 -11.58 17.54 -9.71
N ALA A 256 -10.67 17.32 -10.67
CA ALA A 256 -9.49 16.52 -10.42
C ALA A 256 -8.54 17.32 -9.51
N LEU A 257 -8.34 16.85 -8.28
CA LEU A 257 -7.41 17.48 -7.34
C LEU A 257 -6.46 16.43 -6.76
N PRO A 258 -5.20 16.83 -6.46
CA PRO A 258 -4.23 15.96 -5.80
C PRO A 258 -4.68 15.74 -4.35
N HIS A 259 -5.38 14.63 -4.08
CA HIS A 259 -5.81 14.27 -2.73
C HIS A 259 -6.08 12.76 -2.61
N ARG A 260 -6.13 12.25 -1.37
CA ARG A 260 -6.42 10.84 -1.09
C ARG A 260 -7.36 10.72 0.10
N GLY A 261 -8.32 9.81 -0.02
CA GLY A 261 -9.16 9.41 1.12
C GLY A 261 -10.24 10.44 1.47
N ARG A 262 -10.77 10.33 2.69
CA ARG A 262 -11.85 11.18 3.18
C ARG A 262 -11.31 12.44 3.84
N HIS A 263 -12.05 13.53 3.71
CA HIS A 263 -11.71 14.82 4.31
C HIS A 263 -12.19 14.92 5.76
N PRO A 264 -11.52 15.74 6.60
CA PRO A 264 -11.94 15.96 7.98
C PRO A 264 -13.32 16.64 8.03
N TYR A 265 -14.06 16.47 9.13
CA TYR A 265 -15.35 17.15 9.31
C TYR A 265 -15.24 18.67 9.23
N LYS A 266 -14.12 19.25 9.70
CA LYS A 266 -13.83 20.68 9.60
C LYS A 266 -13.88 21.19 8.14
N TYR A 267 -13.37 20.40 7.19
CA TYR A 267 -13.48 20.72 5.76
C TYR A 267 -14.95 20.78 5.31
N HIS A 268 -15.75 19.77 5.66
CA HIS A 268 -17.16 19.74 5.28
C HIS A 268 -17.99 20.84 5.95
N ASP A 269 -17.70 21.19 7.20
CA ASP A 269 -18.32 22.32 7.90
C ASP A 269 -17.99 23.64 7.18
N TRP A 270 -16.74 23.81 6.76
CA TRP A 270 -16.29 24.98 6.02
C TRP A 270 -16.94 25.11 4.64
N VAL A 271 -16.97 24.03 3.84
CA VAL A 271 -17.65 24.05 2.53
C VAL A 271 -19.13 24.36 2.71
N LEU A 272 -19.79 23.73 3.70
CA LEU A 272 -21.21 23.97 3.97
C LEU A 272 -21.49 25.43 4.36
N LYS A 273 -20.65 26.03 5.21
CA LYS A 273 -20.77 27.44 5.59
C LYS A 273 -20.68 28.36 4.37
N ARG A 274 -19.67 28.17 3.52
CA ARG A 274 -19.48 28.98 2.32
C ARG A 274 -20.58 28.78 1.29
N MET A 275 -21.03 27.54 1.10
CA MET A 275 -22.12 27.22 0.18
C MET A 275 -23.45 27.86 0.62
N ARG A 276 -23.71 27.96 1.94
CA ARG A 276 -24.84 28.71 2.48
C ARG A 276 -24.75 30.21 2.20
N ILE A 277 -23.55 30.80 2.38
CA ILE A 277 -23.30 32.23 2.09
C ILE A 277 -23.52 32.50 0.60
N ALA A 278 -22.94 31.68 -0.27
CA ALA A 278 -23.11 31.79 -1.72
C ALA A 278 -24.59 31.68 -2.12
N SER A 279 -25.32 30.68 -1.59
CA SER A 279 -26.75 30.51 -1.85
C SER A 279 -27.60 31.69 -1.35
N LYS A 280 -27.23 32.32 -0.22
CA LYS A 280 -27.92 33.52 0.28
C LYS A 280 -27.71 34.71 -0.66
N LYS A 281 -26.47 34.94 -1.13
CA LYS A 281 -26.13 36.05 -2.04
C LYS A 281 -26.70 35.87 -3.44
N ALA A 282 -26.79 34.63 -3.92
CA ALA A 282 -27.30 34.30 -5.25
C ALA A 282 -28.83 34.19 -5.30
N GLY A 283 -29.50 33.90 -4.18
CA GLY A 283 -30.95 33.72 -4.18
C GLY A 283 -31.36 32.46 -4.93
N LYS A 284 -31.98 32.63 -6.11
CA LYS A 284 -32.34 31.56 -7.06
C LYS A 284 -31.51 31.58 -8.35
N ASP A 285 -30.62 32.56 -8.50
CA ASP A 285 -29.76 32.71 -9.66
C ASP A 285 -28.65 31.63 -9.62
N GLN A 286 -28.71 30.71 -10.57
CA GLN A 286 -27.79 29.60 -10.66
C GLN A 286 -26.39 30.05 -11.08
N GLU A 287 -26.28 30.96 -12.05
CA GLU A 287 -25.01 31.41 -12.58
C GLU A 287 -24.23 32.19 -11.52
N LYS A 288 -24.92 33.11 -10.83
CA LYS A 288 -24.35 33.85 -9.71
C LYS A 288 -23.88 32.93 -8.58
N PHE A 289 -24.62 31.86 -8.29
CA PHE A 289 -24.17 30.86 -7.31
C PHE A 289 -22.91 30.13 -7.76
N LEU A 290 -22.85 29.69 -9.02
CA LEU A 290 -21.70 28.97 -9.56
C LEU A 290 -20.44 29.84 -9.56
N ASN A 291 -20.56 31.12 -9.91
CA ASN A 291 -19.45 32.09 -9.84
C ASN A 291 -18.93 32.28 -8.40
N LEU A 292 -19.84 32.37 -7.42
CA LEU A 292 -19.47 32.44 -6.00
C LEU A 292 -18.87 31.12 -5.50
N PHE A 293 -19.39 29.98 -5.96
CA PHE A 293 -18.87 28.66 -5.58
C PHE A 293 -17.44 28.46 -6.11
N GLU A 294 -17.20 28.83 -7.36
CA GLU A 294 -15.87 28.80 -7.97
C GLU A 294 -14.88 29.69 -7.19
N LYS A 295 -15.24 30.96 -6.98
CA LYS A 295 -14.39 31.95 -6.31
C LYS A 295 -14.14 31.65 -4.84
N ASP A 296 -15.19 31.35 -4.09
CA ASP A 296 -15.11 31.28 -2.62
C ASP A 296 -14.76 29.88 -2.11
N ILE A 297 -14.93 28.82 -2.91
CA ILE A 297 -14.69 27.44 -2.47
C ILE A 297 -13.60 26.79 -3.32
N LYS A 298 -13.80 26.67 -4.64
CA LYS A 298 -12.86 25.92 -5.49
C LYS A 298 -11.49 26.57 -5.57
N ALA A 299 -11.44 27.88 -5.85
CA ALA A 299 -10.19 28.62 -5.93
C ALA A 299 -9.41 28.58 -4.61
N GLU A 300 -10.12 28.64 -3.47
CA GLU A 300 -9.50 28.59 -2.14
C GLU A 300 -8.91 27.21 -1.82
N VAL A 301 -9.59 26.13 -2.21
CA VAL A 301 -9.05 24.76 -2.08
C VAL A 301 -7.84 24.55 -3.00
N ARG A 302 -7.84 25.13 -4.20
CA ARG A 302 -6.65 25.10 -5.09
C ARG A 302 -5.47 25.84 -4.50
N LYS A 303 -5.72 27.03 -3.91
CA LYS A 303 -4.68 27.85 -3.27
C LYS A 303 -4.14 27.19 -2.01
N ASN A 304 -5.00 26.52 -1.25
CA ASN A 304 -4.69 25.89 0.03
C ASN A 304 -5.08 24.39 0.04
N PRO A 305 -4.33 23.50 -0.66
CA PRO A 305 -4.67 22.07 -0.74
C PRO A 305 -4.68 21.36 0.62
N GLU A 306 -3.97 21.89 1.62
CA GLU A 306 -3.97 21.37 2.99
C GLU A 306 -5.36 21.39 3.66
N LEU A 307 -6.30 22.21 3.17
CA LEU A 307 -7.70 22.18 3.64
C LEU A 307 -8.37 20.81 3.46
N LEU A 308 -7.88 20.01 2.50
CA LEU A 308 -8.35 18.65 2.25
C LEU A 308 -7.85 17.64 3.31
N ARG A 309 -6.93 18.05 4.20
CA ARG A 309 -6.23 17.19 5.16
C ARG A 309 -6.47 17.67 6.59
N LYS A 310 -6.22 16.80 7.57
CA LYS A 310 -6.36 17.15 9.00
C LYS A 310 -5.39 18.28 9.41
N SER A 311 -4.14 18.21 8.93
CA SER A 311 -3.05 19.17 9.15
C SER A 311 -3.44 20.62 8.83
N GLY A 312 -4.22 20.85 7.77
CA GLY A 312 -4.66 22.19 7.39
C GLY A 312 -5.59 22.87 8.40
N TRP A 313 -6.05 22.15 9.43
CA TRP A 313 -6.97 22.65 10.45
C TRP A 313 -6.46 22.52 11.89
N GLU A 314 -5.18 22.15 12.05
CA GLU A 314 -4.50 21.98 13.35
C GLU A 314 -3.53 23.13 13.67
N LYS A 315 -3.64 24.24 12.92
CA LYS A 315 -2.92 25.49 13.19
C LYS A 315 -3.65 26.36 14.21
#